data_AF-A0A9N9YES9-F1
#
_entry.id   AF-A0A9N9YES9-F1
#
_cell.length_a   1.000
_cell.length_b   1.000
_cell.length_c   1.000
_cell.angle_alpha   90.00
_cell.angle_beta   90.00
_cell.angle_gamma   90.00
#
_symmetry.space_group_name_H-M   'P 1'
#
loop_
_entity.id
_entity.type
_entity.pdbx_description
1 polymer ?
#
loop_
_entity_poly.entity_id
_entity_poly.type
_entity_poly.pdbx_seq_one_letter_code
_entity_poly.pdbx_strand_id
1 'polypeptide(L)'
;MSNPNDRFPALSGLASRYQSSFDQKNTYLSGLWELTLAHDLSWRVAKFVPQKAVDSSQTFPSWSWASLPLCHGIEYEAEVQTLGGLEFVSSWSYDTSETVSDDDIYKGSRIAGLRVRARLRPFWHQEASLCPWDSIVEQNSSGQRDRSSTNPLFNFWVVPELPVYSADAHTGFIVAYEARKQEIVGQLDYISSVYRVLQGSLTVFALELTETAFLLVEMVQDSRLRRVGIARDYRTGFFDGVTMSDFELV
;
A
#
# COMPACT_ATOMS: atom_id res chain seq x y z
N MET A 1 -2.24 12.47 23.13
CA MET A 1 -1.21 11.41 23.12
C MET A 1 0.15 12.09 23.16
N SER A 2 1.00 11.80 24.16
CA SER A 2 2.25 12.53 24.42
C SER A 2 3.52 11.85 23.90
N ASN A 3 3.44 10.62 23.37
CA ASN A 3 4.57 9.90 22.77
C ASN A 3 4.16 9.22 21.44
N PRO A 4 4.74 9.61 20.28
CA PRO A 4 4.44 9.00 18.98
C PRO A 4 4.77 7.50 18.86
N ASN A 5 5.58 6.96 19.79
CA ASN A 5 5.96 5.55 19.83
C ASN A 5 4.94 4.67 20.57
N ASP A 6 3.98 5.26 21.30
CA ASP A 6 3.01 4.53 22.14
C ASP A 6 1.64 4.33 21.46
N ARG A 7 1.61 4.25 20.12
CA ARG A 7 0.34 4.22 19.35
C ARG A 7 -0.51 3.00 19.63
N PHE A 8 0.08 1.80 19.58
CA PHE A 8 -0.67 0.58 19.82
C PHE A 8 -1.04 0.39 21.30
N PRO A 9 -0.18 0.67 22.29
CA PRO A 9 -0.60 0.72 23.69
C PRO A 9 -1.77 1.67 23.94
N ALA A 10 -1.81 2.84 23.28
CA ALA A 10 -2.92 3.78 23.42
C ALA A 10 -4.25 3.27 22.84
N LEU A 11 -4.20 2.29 21.93
CA LEU A 11 -5.37 1.72 21.24
C LEU A 11 -5.68 0.29 21.69
N SER A 12 -4.87 -0.31 22.56
CA SER A 12 -5.00 -1.71 22.96
C SER A 12 -6.37 -1.97 23.59
N GLY A 13 -6.90 -1.05 24.40
CA GLY A 13 -8.22 -1.19 25.01
C GLY A 13 -9.38 -1.27 24.01
N LEU A 14 -9.26 -0.60 22.84
CA LEU A 14 -10.24 -0.73 21.75
C LEU A 14 -10.04 -2.06 21.02
N ALA A 15 -8.79 -2.43 20.75
CA ALA A 15 -8.47 -3.69 20.08
C ALA A 15 -8.91 -4.90 20.93
N SER A 16 -8.72 -4.91 22.25
CA SER A 16 -9.19 -5.98 23.13
C SER A 16 -10.71 -6.14 23.10
N ARG A 17 -11.47 -5.03 23.07
CA ARG A 17 -12.93 -5.07 22.94
C ARG A 17 -13.37 -5.63 21.59
N TYR A 18 -12.71 -5.22 20.52
CA TYR A 18 -12.99 -5.72 19.18
C TYR A 18 -12.65 -7.21 19.06
N GLN A 19 -11.51 -7.64 19.63
CA GLN A 19 -11.12 -9.05 19.69
C GLN A 19 -12.16 -9.92 20.39
N SER A 20 -12.72 -9.42 21.51
CA SER A 20 -13.77 -10.14 22.25
C SER A 20 -15.11 -10.24 21.52
N SER A 21 -15.28 -9.50 20.42
CA SER A 21 -16.51 -9.53 19.60
C SER A 21 -16.43 -10.54 18.44
N PHE A 22 -15.27 -11.16 18.18
CA PHE A 22 -15.16 -12.21 17.18
C PHE A 22 -15.56 -13.57 17.75
N ASP A 23 -16.34 -14.33 16.98
CA ASP A 23 -16.70 -15.72 17.29
C ASP A 23 -15.48 -16.67 17.23
N GLN A 24 -14.43 -16.25 16.52
CA GLN A 24 -13.19 -17.00 16.33
C GLN A 24 -11.99 -16.18 16.83
N LYS A 25 -10.92 -16.86 17.26
CA LYS A 25 -9.68 -16.20 17.64
C LYS A 25 -9.10 -15.47 16.42
N ASN A 26 -9.08 -14.14 16.47
CA ASN A 26 -8.48 -13.29 15.44
C ASN A 26 -7.23 -12.62 16.00
N THR A 27 -6.07 -12.88 15.40
CA THR A 27 -4.78 -12.35 15.86
C THR A 27 -4.65 -10.89 15.46
N TYR A 28 -4.28 -10.05 16.42
CA TYR A 28 -3.95 -8.65 16.17
C TYR A 28 -2.53 -8.54 15.61
N LEU A 29 -2.35 -7.78 14.53
CA LEU A 29 -1.11 -7.64 13.78
C LEU A 29 -0.81 -6.16 13.55
N SER A 30 -0.15 -5.51 14.52
CA SER A 30 0.27 -4.10 14.47
C SER A 30 -0.76 -3.17 13.83
N GLY A 31 -1.98 -3.17 14.36
CA GLY A 31 -3.06 -2.32 13.85
C GLY A 31 -4.04 -3.00 12.89
N LEU A 32 -3.74 -4.20 12.43
CA LEU A 32 -4.55 -4.99 11.49
C LEU A 32 -4.99 -6.32 12.14
N TRP A 33 -5.82 -7.09 11.44
CA TRP A 33 -6.28 -8.40 11.89
C TRP A 33 -5.95 -9.51 10.89
N GLU A 34 -5.58 -10.68 11.40
CA GLU A 34 -5.19 -11.84 10.57
C GLU A 34 -6.33 -12.31 9.65
N LEU A 35 -7.54 -12.47 10.18
CA LEU A 35 -8.67 -13.00 9.39
C LEU A 35 -9.13 -12.07 8.27
N THR A 36 -8.87 -10.77 8.39
CA THR A 36 -9.22 -9.74 7.41
C THR A 36 -7.99 -9.11 6.77
N LEU A 37 -6.82 -9.77 6.83
CA LEU A 37 -5.54 -9.16 6.52
C LEU A 37 -5.48 -8.53 5.12
N ALA A 38 -6.00 -9.20 4.09
CA ALA A 38 -6.01 -8.67 2.73
C ALA A 38 -6.82 -7.35 2.62
N HIS A 39 -8.01 -7.31 3.25
CA HIS A 39 -8.82 -6.11 3.34
C HIS A 39 -8.13 -5.04 4.20
N ASP A 40 -7.58 -5.42 5.34
CA ASP A 40 -6.93 -4.51 6.27
C ASP A 40 -5.65 -3.92 5.69
N LEU A 41 -4.93 -4.62 4.81
CA LEU A 41 -3.81 -4.07 4.04
C LEU A 41 -4.28 -3.12 2.93
N SER A 42 -5.56 -3.16 2.54
CA SER A 42 -6.09 -2.37 1.42
C SER A 42 -6.32 -0.90 1.75
N TRP A 43 -6.00 -0.41 2.95
CA TRP A 43 -6.14 1.02 3.27
C TRP A 43 -5.36 1.88 2.27
N ARG A 44 -5.89 3.05 1.94
CA ARG A 44 -5.18 4.11 1.20
C ARG A 44 -5.12 5.38 2.03
N VAL A 45 -4.16 6.25 1.76
CA VAL A 45 -4.10 7.57 2.40
C VAL A 45 -5.20 8.47 1.85
N ALA A 46 -5.97 9.14 2.72
CA ALA A 46 -6.95 10.14 2.28
C ALA A 46 -6.25 11.34 1.59
N LYS A 47 -5.03 11.65 2.05
CA LYS A 47 -4.10 12.61 1.46
C LYS A 47 -2.68 12.07 1.62
N PHE A 48 -1.91 12.05 0.53
CA PHE A 48 -0.51 11.64 0.55
C PHE A 48 0.31 12.48 1.55
N VAL A 49 1.29 11.83 2.17
CA VAL A 49 2.04 12.40 3.30
C VAL A 49 3.16 13.31 2.79
N PRO A 50 3.24 14.58 3.22
CA PRO A 50 4.36 15.46 2.89
C PRO A 50 5.65 15.04 3.61
N GLN A 51 6.80 15.20 2.95
CA GLN A 51 8.13 14.68 3.29
C GLN A 51 8.66 15.06 4.68
N LYS A 52 8.01 15.99 5.39
CA LYS A 52 8.44 16.46 6.72
C LYS A 52 8.01 15.57 7.88
N ALA A 53 7.25 14.50 7.66
CA ALA A 53 6.57 13.81 8.74
C ALA A 53 7.07 12.39 9.06
N VAL A 54 8.08 11.88 8.32
CA VAL A 54 8.78 10.66 8.73
C VAL A 54 9.94 11.08 9.62
N ASP A 55 9.66 11.26 10.90
CA ASP A 55 10.71 11.20 11.90
C ASP A 55 11.37 9.82 11.73
N SER A 56 12.66 9.82 11.37
CA SER A 56 13.49 8.64 11.11
C SER A 56 13.59 7.63 12.26
N SER A 57 12.86 7.87 13.35
CA SER A 57 12.68 7.00 14.51
C SER A 57 11.41 6.14 14.47
N GLN A 58 10.64 6.13 13.38
CA GLN A 58 9.40 5.33 13.32
C GLN A 58 9.69 3.83 13.31
N THR A 59 9.45 3.18 14.45
CA THR A 59 9.56 1.73 14.71
C THR A 59 8.40 0.91 14.12
N PHE A 60 7.52 1.51 13.31
CA PHE A 60 6.31 0.86 12.83
C PHE A 60 6.52 0.22 11.45
N PRO A 61 5.96 -0.98 11.20
CA PRO A 61 6.07 -1.61 9.90
C PRO A 61 5.36 -0.79 8.81
N SER A 62 5.92 -0.74 7.59
CA SER A 62 5.37 0.14 6.54
C SER A 62 3.97 -0.25 6.08
N TRP A 63 3.60 -1.53 6.25
CA TRP A 63 2.28 -2.06 5.90
C TRP A 63 1.20 -1.73 6.94
N SER A 64 1.59 -1.28 8.13
CA SER A 64 0.65 -0.81 9.16
C SER A 64 0.27 0.64 8.88
N TRP A 65 -1.03 0.98 9.02
CA TRP A 65 -1.47 2.37 8.99
C TRP A 65 -0.83 3.22 10.09
N ALA A 66 -0.31 2.59 11.16
CA ALA A 66 0.41 3.27 12.23
C ALA A 66 1.79 3.81 11.79
N SER A 67 2.27 3.45 10.60
CA SER A 67 3.44 4.07 9.96
C SER A 67 3.18 5.51 9.48
N LEU A 68 1.91 5.91 9.29
CA LEU A 68 1.58 7.27 8.87
C LEU A 68 1.81 8.29 10.00
N PRO A 69 1.99 9.58 9.73
CA PRO A 69 2.04 10.57 10.80
C PRO A 69 0.69 10.70 11.51
N LEU A 70 0.70 11.21 12.75
CA LEU A 70 -0.54 11.42 13.49
C LEU A 70 -1.52 12.31 12.70
N CYS A 71 -2.81 12.07 12.91
CA CYS A 71 -3.92 12.78 12.26
C CYS A 71 -3.97 12.66 10.73
N HIS A 72 -3.26 11.71 10.13
CA HIS A 72 -3.46 11.35 8.72
C HIS A 72 -4.59 10.34 8.60
N GLY A 73 -5.59 10.67 7.77
CA GLY A 73 -6.72 9.80 7.50
C GLY A 73 -6.34 8.68 6.54
N ILE A 74 -6.92 7.51 6.79
CA ILE A 74 -6.93 6.39 5.84
C ILE A 74 -8.37 6.11 5.39
N GLU A 75 -8.48 5.51 4.21
CA GLU A 75 -9.76 5.10 3.62
C GLU A 75 -9.69 3.64 3.21
N TYR A 76 -10.73 2.89 3.54
CA TYR A 76 -10.99 1.57 2.98
C TYR A 76 -11.96 1.70 1.80
N GLU A 77 -11.94 0.71 0.92
CA GLU A 77 -12.98 0.55 -0.08
C GLU A 77 -14.17 -0.18 0.53
N ALA A 78 -15.39 0.27 0.21
CA ALA A 78 -16.60 -0.24 0.85
C ALA A 78 -16.93 -1.70 0.49
N GLU A 79 -16.42 -2.22 -0.63
CA GLU A 79 -16.81 -3.51 -1.20
C GLU A 79 -15.59 -4.29 -1.75
N VAL A 80 -14.61 -4.58 -0.89
CA VAL A 80 -13.53 -5.50 -1.30
C VAL A 80 -14.00 -6.94 -1.12
N GLN A 81 -14.27 -7.64 -2.22
CA GLN A 81 -14.38 -9.10 -2.19
C GLN A 81 -13.00 -9.67 -1.85
N THR A 82 -12.87 -10.37 -0.72
CA THR A 82 -11.60 -10.91 -0.19
C THR A 82 -11.10 -12.15 -0.93
N LEU A 83 -11.48 -12.35 -2.19
CA LEU A 83 -11.11 -13.55 -2.94
C LEU A 83 -9.60 -13.55 -3.25
N GLY A 84 -8.87 -14.36 -2.48
CA GLY A 84 -7.78 -15.24 -2.94
C GLY A 84 -6.43 -14.63 -3.37
N GLY A 85 -6.23 -13.32 -3.30
CA GLY A 85 -4.98 -12.69 -3.79
C GLY A 85 -3.77 -12.83 -2.85
N LEU A 86 -4.02 -12.93 -1.53
CA LEU A 86 -2.98 -12.97 -0.50
C LEU A 86 -3.31 -14.00 0.58
N GLU A 87 -2.33 -14.85 0.91
CA GLU A 87 -2.39 -15.79 2.02
C GLU A 87 -1.43 -15.36 3.13
N PHE A 88 -1.92 -15.30 4.36
CA PHE A 88 -1.07 -15.14 5.54
C PHE A 88 -0.35 -16.46 5.86
N VAL A 89 0.97 -16.40 6.08
CA VAL A 89 1.78 -17.57 6.42
C VAL A 89 2.24 -17.52 7.88
N SER A 90 2.86 -16.42 8.30
CA SER A 90 3.37 -16.24 9.66
C SER A 90 3.71 -14.77 9.95
N SER A 91 4.02 -14.43 11.20
CA SER A 91 4.48 -13.11 11.61
C SER A 91 5.68 -13.20 12.55
N TRP A 92 6.44 -12.12 12.70
CA TRP A 92 7.59 -12.06 13.61
C TRP A 92 7.75 -10.67 14.26
N SER A 93 8.44 -10.61 15.40
CA SER A 93 8.77 -9.37 16.15
C SER A 93 10.28 -9.22 16.32
N TYR A 94 10.78 -7.98 16.42
CA TYR A 94 12.20 -7.72 16.73
C TYR A 94 12.53 -7.88 18.21
N ASP A 95 11.54 -7.69 19.08
CA ASP A 95 11.73 -7.77 20.53
C ASP A 95 11.47 -9.21 21.00
N THR A 96 12.53 -9.88 21.47
CA THR A 96 12.50 -11.19 22.12
C THR A 96 12.47 -11.09 23.64
N SER A 97 12.32 -9.88 24.23
CA SER A 97 12.22 -9.77 25.68
C SER A 97 10.97 -10.51 26.17
N GLU A 98 11.22 -11.57 26.93
CA GLU A 98 10.24 -12.43 27.58
C GLU A 98 9.48 -11.70 28.72
N THR A 99 9.08 -10.44 28.54
CA THR A 99 7.99 -9.92 29.34
C THR A 99 6.72 -10.58 28.84
N VAL A 100 6.41 -11.73 29.45
CA VAL A 100 5.22 -12.55 29.25
C VAL A 100 4.00 -11.74 29.68
N SER A 101 3.60 -10.78 28.85
CA SER A 101 2.24 -10.28 28.89
C SER A 101 1.39 -11.36 28.22
N ASP A 102 0.42 -11.94 28.92
CA ASP A 102 -0.56 -12.86 28.33
C ASP A 102 -1.57 -12.14 27.42
N ASP A 103 -1.45 -10.82 27.28
CA ASP A 103 -2.28 -10.01 26.40
C ASP A 103 -1.89 -10.21 24.92
N ASP A 104 -2.71 -10.94 24.18
CA ASP A 104 -2.58 -11.18 22.74
C ASP A 104 -2.53 -9.87 21.93
N ILE A 105 -3.19 -8.80 22.39
CA ILE A 105 -3.13 -7.48 21.75
C ILE A 105 -1.76 -6.84 21.94
N TYR A 106 -1.19 -6.97 23.14
CA TYR A 106 0.15 -6.46 23.42
C TYR A 106 1.20 -7.17 22.55
N LYS A 107 1.13 -8.49 22.44
CA LYS A 107 2.01 -9.25 21.53
C LYS A 107 1.83 -8.80 20.09
N GLY A 108 0.58 -8.69 19.65
CA GLY A 108 0.21 -8.25 18.30
C GLY A 108 0.73 -6.86 17.95
N SER A 109 0.80 -5.94 18.93
CA SER A 109 1.32 -4.58 18.74
C SER A 109 2.81 -4.50 18.41
N ARG A 110 3.56 -5.58 18.68
CA ARG A 110 5.01 -5.66 18.49
C ARG A 110 5.40 -6.41 17.22
N ILE A 111 4.42 -6.84 16.42
CA ILE A 111 4.64 -7.52 15.15
C ILE A 111 5.38 -6.55 14.23
N ALA A 112 6.57 -6.96 13.80
CA ALA A 112 7.47 -6.16 13.00
C ALA A 112 7.46 -6.55 11.52
N GLY A 113 7.03 -7.77 11.20
CA GLY A 113 6.84 -8.19 9.82
C GLY A 113 5.88 -9.34 9.66
N LEU A 114 5.41 -9.50 8.43
CA LEU A 114 4.49 -10.55 8.01
C LEU A 114 5.14 -11.36 6.90
N ARG A 115 5.03 -12.67 6.96
CA ARG A 115 5.25 -13.55 5.81
C ARG A 115 3.91 -13.81 5.15
N VAL A 116 3.84 -13.51 3.86
CA VAL A 116 2.64 -13.66 3.04
C VAL A 116 3.00 -14.45 1.79
N ARG A 117 2.03 -15.19 1.26
CA ARG A 117 2.12 -15.81 -0.07
C ARG A 117 1.17 -15.09 -1.01
N ALA A 118 1.69 -14.54 -2.09
CA ALA A 118 0.93 -13.77 -3.06
C ALA A 118 1.63 -13.76 -4.43
N ARG A 119 0.97 -13.19 -5.44
CA ARG A 119 1.58 -12.90 -6.74
C ARG A 119 2.29 -11.54 -6.70
N LEU A 120 3.52 -11.49 -7.22
CA LEU A 120 4.31 -10.26 -7.32
C LEU A 120 4.76 -10.06 -8.76
N ARG A 121 4.59 -8.85 -9.29
CA ARG A 121 5.13 -8.45 -10.59
C ARG A 121 5.55 -6.98 -10.61
N PRO A 122 6.43 -6.55 -11.54
CA PRO A 122 6.67 -5.13 -11.76
C PRO A 122 5.36 -4.38 -12.05
N PHE A 123 5.20 -3.19 -11.46
CA PHE A 123 4.00 -2.36 -11.64
C PHE A 123 3.88 -1.82 -13.07
N TRP A 124 5.00 -1.57 -13.73
CA TRP A 124 5.09 -1.25 -15.15
C TRP A 124 6.04 -2.22 -15.87
N HIS A 125 5.90 -2.31 -17.19
CA HIS A 125 6.78 -3.11 -18.04
C HIS A 125 8.22 -2.57 -18.01
N GLN A 126 9.24 -3.43 -18.18
CA GLN A 126 10.65 -3.00 -18.14
C GLN A 126 11.00 -1.97 -19.22
N GLU A 127 10.31 -2.01 -20.35
CA GLU A 127 10.48 -1.06 -21.46
C GLU A 127 9.68 0.23 -21.28
N ALA A 128 8.96 0.38 -20.16
CA ALA A 128 8.16 1.57 -19.91
C ALA A 128 9.07 2.80 -19.72
N SER A 129 8.68 3.90 -20.36
CA SER A 129 9.39 5.18 -20.23
C SER A 129 8.65 6.15 -19.32
N LEU A 130 9.39 6.91 -18.53
CA LEU A 130 8.83 7.99 -17.72
C LEU A 130 8.34 9.10 -18.64
N CYS A 131 7.09 9.52 -18.48
CA CYS A 131 6.53 10.68 -19.16
C CYS A 131 6.05 11.75 -18.15
N PRO A 132 6.04 13.03 -18.52
CA PRO A 132 5.46 14.07 -17.67
C PRO A 132 3.97 13.82 -17.44
N TRP A 133 3.51 13.90 -16.19
CA TRP A 133 2.10 13.69 -15.84
C TRP A 133 1.15 14.58 -16.66
N ASP A 134 1.53 15.86 -16.81
CA ASP A 134 0.76 16.85 -17.56
C ASP A 134 0.63 16.54 -19.07
N SER A 135 1.43 15.60 -19.60
CA SER A 135 1.34 15.19 -21.01
C SER A 135 0.31 14.10 -21.28
N ILE A 136 -0.16 13.42 -20.24
CA ILE A 136 -1.07 12.26 -20.35
C ILE A 136 -2.39 12.45 -19.61
N VAL A 137 -2.54 13.43 -18.72
CA VAL A 137 -3.79 13.68 -18.01
C VAL A 137 -4.75 14.53 -18.86
N GLU A 138 -6.02 14.17 -18.92
CA GLU A 138 -7.04 14.98 -19.59
C GLU A 138 -7.30 16.28 -18.81
N GLN A 139 -7.39 17.38 -19.55
CA GLN A 139 -7.86 18.66 -19.01
C GLN A 139 -9.37 18.73 -19.19
N ASN A 140 -10.09 19.29 -18.22
CA ASN A 140 -11.52 19.51 -18.41
C ASN A 140 -11.79 20.51 -19.55
N SER A 141 -13.05 20.62 -19.96
CA SER A 141 -13.48 21.52 -21.06
C SER A 141 -13.22 23.01 -20.82
N SER A 142 -12.85 23.44 -19.60
CA SER A 142 -12.41 24.81 -19.29
C SER A 142 -10.88 24.96 -19.21
N GLY A 143 -10.11 23.92 -19.57
CA GLY A 143 -8.65 23.89 -19.45
C GLY A 143 -8.15 23.90 -17.99
N GLN A 144 -9.06 23.78 -17.03
CA GLN A 144 -8.76 23.71 -15.62
C GLN A 144 -8.56 22.25 -15.20
N ARG A 145 -7.66 22.04 -14.24
CA ARG A 145 -7.39 20.71 -13.71
C ARG A 145 -8.45 20.39 -12.67
N ASP A 146 -9.18 19.29 -12.81
CA ASP A 146 -9.92 18.75 -11.67
C ASP A 146 -8.92 18.06 -10.73
N ARG A 147 -8.25 18.88 -9.90
CA ARG A 147 -7.31 18.39 -8.88
C ARG A 147 -8.00 17.70 -7.72
N SER A 148 -9.33 17.67 -7.71
CA SER A 148 -10.15 17.01 -6.70
C SER A 148 -10.71 15.67 -7.15
N SER A 149 -10.61 15.32 -8.44
CA SER A 149 -11.07 14.03 -8.92
C SER A 149 -10.20 12.93 -8.30
N THR A 150 -10.84 12.02 -7.58
CA THR A 150 -10.22 10.79 -7.08
C THR A 150 -9.82 9.85 -8.22
N ASN A 151 -10.32 10.09 -9.43
CA ASN A 151 -10.09 9.30 -10.63
C ASN A 151 -9.65 10.22 -11.79
N PRO A 152 -8.33 10.46 -11.97
CA PRO A 152 -7.84 11.20 -13.11
C PRO A 152 -8.16 10.45 -14.42
N LEU A 153 -8.57 11.18 -15.45
CA LEU A 153 -8.75 10.65 -16.81
C LEU A 153 -7.45 10.83 -17.59
N PHE A 154 -7.12 9.84 -18.42
CA PHE A 154 -5.87 9.83 -19.18
C PHE A 154 -6.10 9.74 -20.68
N ASN A 155 -5.22 10.40 -21.42
CA ASN A 155 -5.16 10.42 -22.85
C ASN A 155 -3.76 10.02 -23.30
N PHE A 156 -3.63 8.78 -23.81
CA PHE A 156 -2.38 8.23 -24.32
C PHE A 156 -2.25 8.37 -25.85
N TRP A 157 -3.09 9.17 -26.52
CA TRP A 157 -3.04 9.35 -27.99
C TRP A 157 -1.71 9.93 -28.48
N VAL A 158 -0.97 10.62 -27.61
CA VAL A 158 0.36 11.16 -27.89
C VAL A 158 1.44 10.06 -27.89
N VAL A 159 1.20 8.93 -27.19
CA VAL A 159 2.16 7.82 -27.02
C VAL A 159 1.47 6.44 -27.04
N PRO A 160 0.66 6.11 -28.08
CA PRO A 160 -0.26 4.96 -28.01
C PRO A 160 0.46 3.60 -28.09
N GLU A 161 1.70 3.56 -28.58
CA GLU A 161 2.41 2.32 -28.87
C GLU A 161 3.50 1.97 -27.86
N LEU A 162 3.88 2.89 -26.97
CA LEU A 162 4.95 2.66 -26.00
C LEU A 162 4.37 2.55 -24.59
N PRO A 163 4.83 1.57 -23.79
CA PRO A 163 4.50 1.55 -22.38
C PRO A 163 5.08 2.81 -21.71
N VAL A 164 4.29 3.43 -20.85
CA VAL A 164 4.70 4.63 -20.11
C VAL A 164 4.28 4.54 -18.66
N TYR A 165 4.99 5.26 -17.81
CA TYR A 165 4.57 5.49 -16.43
C TYR A 165 4.75 6.96 -16.07
N SER A 166 4.02 7.41 -15.05
CA SER A 166 4.12 8.76 -14.53
C SER A 166 3.66 8.83 -13.09
N ALA A 167 3.99 9.93 -12.41
CA ALA A 167 3.51 10.23 -11.07
C ALA A 167 3.25 11.73 -10.91
N ASP A 168 2.25 12.11 -10.11
CA ASP A 168 1.91 13.50 -9.81
C ASP A 168 2.38 13.92 -8.41
N ALA A 169 3.25 14.92 -8.37
CA ALA A 169 3.77 15.51 -7.14
C ALA A 169 2.71 16.23 -6.29
N HIS A 170 1.52 16.53 -6.84
CA HIS A 170 0.46 17.26 -6.14
C HIS A 170 -0.59 16.36 -5.49
N THR A 171 -0.77 15.14 -5.99
CA THR A 171 -1.82 14.21 -5.53
C THR A 171 -1.25 12.91 -4.97
N GLY A 172 0.00 12.57 -5.32
CA GLY A 172 0.59 11.28 -5.00
C GLY A 172 0.14 10.15 -5.93
N PHE A 173 -0.65 10.45 -6.96
CA PHE A 173 -1.05 9.45 -7.94
C PHE A 173 0.13 8.96 -8.76
N ILE A 174 0.07 7.68 -9.12
CA ILE A 174 1.00 7.02 -10.01
C ILE A 174 0.19 6.26 -11.05
N VAL A 175 0.64 6.28 -12.30
CA VAL A 175 -0.02 5.58 -13.40
C VAL A 175 0.98 4.75 -14.17
N ALA A 176 0.56 3.55 -14.55
CA ALA A 176 1.25 2.69 -15.49
C ALA A 176 0.32 2.39 -16.67
N TYR A 177 0.81 2.61 -17.88
CA TYR A 177 0.13 2.27 -19.12
C TYR A 177 0.96 1.23 -19.87
N GLU A 178 0.35 0.07 -20.12
CA GLU A 178 0.89 -0.94 -21.02
C GLU A 178 0.21 -0.78 -22.38
N ALA A 179 0.97 -0.67 -23.47
CA ALA A 179 0.45 -0.38 -24.81
C ALA A 179 -0.80 -1.22 -25.16
N ARG A 180 -1.86 -0.54 -25.60
CA ARG A 180 -3.17 -1.13 -25.98
C ARG A 180 -3.92 -1.85 -24.86
N LYS A 181 -3.53 -1.64 -23.61
CA LYS A 181 -4.28 -2.13 -22.46
C LYS A 181 -4.79 -0.95 -21.64
N GLN A 182 -5.69 -1.24 -20.70
CA GLN A 182 -6.16 -0.25 -19.75
C GLN A 182 -5.02 0.20 -18.83
N GLU A 183 -4.99 1.49 -18.54
CA GLU A 183 -4.13 2.10 -17.54
C GLU A 183 -4.43 1.55 -16.15
N ILE A 184 -3.41 1.60 -15.30
CA ILE A 184 -3.52 1.21 -13.91
C ILE A 184 -3.08 2.38 -13.06
N VAL A 185 -3.98 2.82 -12.18
CA VAL A 185 -3.78 4.00 -11.34
C VAL A 185 -3.64 3.53 -9.90
N GLY A 186 -2.61 4.03 -9.24
CA GLY A 186 -2.41 3.85 -7.81
C GLY A 186 -2.14 5.17 -7.11
N GLN A 187 -1.98 5.10 -5.80
CA GLN A 187 -1.63 6.22 -4.96
C GLN A 187 -0.46 5.84 -4.07
N LEU A 188 0.57 6.67 -4.07
CA LEU A 188 1.72 6.55 -3.20
C LEU A 188 1.42 7.16 -1.83
N ASP A 189 1.87 6.49 -0.77
CA ASP A 189 1.59 6.90 0.61
C ASP A 189 2.34 8.22 0.96
N TYR A 190 3.53 8.42 0.39
CA TYR A 190 4.43 9.55 0.70
C TYR A 190 4.89 10.31 -0.56
N ILE A 191 5.06 11.63 -0.44
CA ILE A 191 5.62 12.47 -1.52
C ILE A 191 7.07 12.10 -1.87
N SER A 192 7.84 11.58 -0.90
CA SER A 192 9.20 11.11 -1.13
C SER A 192 9.21 9.95 -2.13
N SER A 193 8.23 9.05 -2.07
CA SER A 193 8.06 7.97 -3.05
C SER A 193 7.80 8.55 -4.44
N VAL A 194 6.97 9.60 -4.56
CA VAL A 194 6.71 10.28 -5.83
C VAL A 194 8.01 10.80 -6.45
N TYR A 195 8.81 11.56 -5.68
CA TYR A 195 10.08 12.07 -6.18
C TYR A 195 11.06 10.96 -6.56
N ARG A 196 11.09 9.86 -5.81
CA ARG A 196 11.95 8.71 -6.16
C ARG A 196 11.50 8.03 -7.44
N VAL A 197 10.20 7.91 -7.71
CA VAL A 197 9.69 7.42 -9.02
C VAL A 197 10.15 8.35 -10.14
N LEU A 198 9.94 9.66 -9.99
CA LEU A 198 10.29 10.66 -11.00
C LEU A 198 11.81 10.75 -11.27
N GLN A 199 12.63 10.40 -10.27
CA GLN A 199 14.09 10.32 -10.40
C GLN A 199 14.59 8.95 -10.88
N GLY A 200 13.71 7.96 -11.05
CA GLY A 200 14.09 6.59 -11.40
C GLY A 200 14.83 5.83 -10.28
N SER A 201 14.76 6.31 -9.03
CA SER A 201 15.41 5.70 -7.86
C SER A 201 14.48 4.80 -7.03
N LEU A 202 13.24 4.62 -7.47
CA LEU A 202 12.27 3.68 -6.90
C LEU A 202 11.67 2.79 -7.99
N THR A 203 11.97 1.50 -7.93
CA THR A 203 11.28 0.46 -8.69
C THR A 203 10.07 0.00 -7.90
N VAL A 204 8.88 0.08 -8.50
CA VAL A 204 7.62 -0.29 -7.86
C VAL A 204 7.15 -1.65 -8.37
N PHE A 205 6.77 -2.51 -7.44
CA PHE A 205 6.14 -3.79 -7.70
C PHE A 205 4.69 -3.76 -7.21
N ALA A 206 3.86 -4.57 -7.86
CA ALA A 206 2.49 -4.84 -7.48
C ALA A 206 2.45 -6.20 -6.77
N LEU A 207 2.06 -6.19 -5.49
CA LEU A 207 1.82 -7.38 -4.68
C LEU A 207 0.32 -7.57 -4.51
N GLU A 208 -0.23 -8.63 -5.08
CA GLU A 208 -1.67 -8.87 -5.07
C GLU A 208 -2.26 -8.97 -3.67
N LEU A 209 -3.39 -8.32 -3.43
CA LEU A 209 -4.18 -8.46 -2.19
C LEU A 209 -5.48 -9.20 -2.46
N THR A 210 -6.23 -8.71 -3.44
CA THR A 210 -7.56 -9.20 -3.83
C THR A 210 -7.71 -9.10 -5.35
N GLU A 211 -8.85 -9.49 -5.89
CA GLU A 211 -9.13 -9.40 -7.34
C GLU A 211 -9.14 -7.97 -7.89
N THR A 212 -9.28 -6.96 -7.01
CA THR A 212 -9.41 -5.54 -7.40
C THR A 212 -8.36 -4.64 -6.76
N ALA A 213 -7.57 -5.12 -5.81
CA ALA A 213 -6.54 -4.31 -5.15
C ALA A 213 -5.18 -5.02 -5.05
N PHE A 214 -4.12 -4.23 -5.12
CA PHE A 214 -2.76 -4.68 -4.83
C PHE A 214 -1.95 -3.60 -4.14
N LEU A 215 -1.00 -4.02 -3.29
CA LEU A 215 -0.04 -3.10 -2.70
C LEU A 215 0.99 -2.67 -3.74
N LEU A 216 1.32 -1.38 -3.70
CA LEU A 216 2.54 -0.88 -4.31
C LEU A 216 3.66 -1.06 -3.29
N VAL A 217 4.69 -1.79 -3.68
CA VAL A 217 5.82 -2.12 -2.80
C VAL A 217 7.16 -1.85 -3.47
N GLU A 218 8.17 -1.56 -2.66
CA GLU A 218 9.57 -1.59 -3.05
C GLU A 218 10.24 -2.85 -2.49
N MET A 219 11.13 -3.45 -3.26
CA MET A 219 11.97 -4.54 -2.76
C MET A 219 13.22 -3.96 -2.10
N VAL A 220 13.39 -4.17 -0.79
CA VAL A 220 14.48 -3.58 -0.01
C VAL A 220 15.68 -4.53 0.09
N GLN A 221 15.40 -5.82 0.27
CA GLN A 221 16.33 -6.95 0.31
C GLN A 221 15.59 -8.18 -0.25
N ASP A 222 16.30 -9.23 -0.67
CA ASP A 222 15.69 -10.41 -1.31
C ASP A 222 14.40 -10.86 -0.61
N SER A 223 13.28 -10.80 -1.34
CA SER A 223 11.91 -11.12 -0.88
C SER A 223 11.34 -10.25 0.27
N ARG A 224 12.04 -9.22 0.75
CA ARG A 224 11.56 -8.24 1.73
C ARG A 224 10.99 -7.01 1.03
N LEU A 225 9.71 -6.78 1.26
CA LEU A 225 8.90 -5.78 0.60
C LEU A 225 8.49 -4.70 1.60
N ARG A 226 8.72 -3.43 1.23
CA ARG A 226 8.21 -2.28 1.97
C ARG A 226 7.07 -1.67 1.17
N ARG A 227 5.95 -1.40 1.83
CA ARG A 227 4.81 -0.69 1.25
C ARG A 227 5.22 0.74 0.89
N VAL A 228 4.82 1.16 -0.31
CA VAL A 228 4.96 2.55 -0.80
C VAL A 228 3.63 3.15 -1.27
N GLY A 229 2.56 2.35 -1.34
CA GLY A 229 1.24 2.78 -1.76
C GLY A 229 0.29 1.63 -2.04
N ILE A 230 -0.78 1.92 -2.78
CA ILE A 230 -1.79 0.93 -3.20
C ILE A 230 -2.39 1.32 -4.55
N ALA A 231 -2.83 0.33 -5.33
CA ALA A 231 -3.71 0.51 -6.48
C ALA A 231 -5.01 -0.29 -6.29
N ARG A 232 -6.11 0.24 -6.83
CA ARG A 232 -7.45 -0.34 -6.80
C ARG A 232 -8.06 -0.32 -8.19
N ASP A 233 -9.15 -1.05 -8.38
CA ASP A 233 -9.93 -1.09 -9.64
C ASP A 233 -9.10 -1.44 -10.88
N TYR A 234 -8.10 -2.31 -10.72
CA TYR A 234 -7.25 -2.72 -11.83
C TYR A 234 -7.97 -3.73 -12.75
N ARG A 235 -7.54 -3.80 -14.01
CA ARG A 235 -8.13 -4.70 -15.00
C ARG A 235 -7.97 -6.18 -14.62
N THR A 236 -8.97 -7.00 -14.94
CA THR A 236 -8.88 -8.45 -14.76
C THR A 236 -7.68 -9.04 -15.51
N GLY A 237 -7.06 -10.06 -14.92
CA GLY A 237 -5.91 -10.75 -15.51
C GLY A 237 -4.57 -10.00 -15.42
N PHE A 238 -4.47 -8.92 -14.63
CA PHE A 238 -3.18 -8.24 -14.42
C PHE A 238 -2.09 -9.16 -13.85
N PHE A 239 -2.47 -10.16 -13.04
CA PHE A 239 -1.56 -11.16 -12.48
C PHE A 239 -1.58 -12.51 -13.22
N ASP A 240 -2.11 -12.56 -14.46
CA ASP A 240 -2.14 -13.80 -15.24
C ASP A 240 -0.73 -14.30 -15.56
N GLY A 241 -0.52 -15.61 -15.40
CA GLY A 241 0.78 -16.25 -15.60
C GLY A 241 1.81 -15.98 -14.51
N VAL A 242 1.48 -15.20 -13.47
CA VAL A 242 2.35 -14.98 -12.31
C VAL A 242 2.10 -16.07 -11.27
N THR A 243 3.17 -16.75 -10.86
CA THR A 243 3.10 -17.78 -9.80
C THR A 243 3.10 -17.13 -8.42
N MET A 244 2.39 -17.73 -7.46
CA MET A 244 2.48 -17.32 -6.06
C MET A 244 3.86 -17.65 -5.48
N SER A 245 4.34 -16.80 -4.58
CA SER A 245 5.60 -16.98 -3.87
C SER A 245 5.53 -16.34 -2.49
N ASP A 246 6.45 -16.72 -1.60
CA ASP A 246 6.51 -16.21 -0.24
C ASP A 246 7.33 -14.91 -0.18
N PHE A 247 6.78 -13.90 0.48
CA PHE A 247 7.38 -12.57 0.67
C PHE A 247 7.28 -12.12 2.12
N GLU A 248 8.16 -11.22 2.52
CA GLU A 248 8.14 -10.60 3.85
C GLU A 248 7.76 -9.12 3.75
N LEU A 249 6.63 -8.73 4.33
CA LEU A 249 6.26 -7.32 4.48
C LEU A 249 6.93 -6.74 5.73
N VAL A 250 7.66 -5.64 5.56
CA VAL A 250 8.42 -4.94 6.61
C VAL A 250 8.02 -3.49 6.78
#